data_AF-G0LGJ2-F1
#
_entry.id   AF-G0LGJ2-F1
#
_cell.length_a   1.000
_cell.length_b   1.000
_cell.length_c   1.000
_cell.angle_alpha   90.00
_cell.angle_beta   90.00
_cell.angle_gamma   90.00
#
_symmetry.space_group_name_H-M   'P 1'
#
loop_
_entity.id
_entity.type
_entity.pdbx_description
1 polymer ?
#
loop_
_entity_poly.entity_id
_entity_poly.type
_entity_poly.pdbx_seq_one_letter_code
_entity_poly.pdbx_strand_id
1 'polypeptide(L)'
;MADEAESDGDDEPIVELGEKTPVAGQPLARVAARLTWPHEVSRIINQEGENMIRTPSGPQQVESILADIDETYIDSRQTFVSLVEDVIGSGPVAAESDDANGNDDGNNTTNTDGDVDPEAEAI
;
A
#
# COMPACT_ATOMS: atom_id res chain seq x y z
N MET A 1 -11.71 -53.94 -34.87
CA MET A 1 -12.32 -52.74 -34.25
C MET A 1 -11.22 -52.09 -33.44
N ALA A 2 -10.81 -50.90 -33.85
CA ALA A 2 -9.99 -50.01 -33.04
C ALA A 2 -11.00 -49.06 -32.38
N ASP A 3 -11.03 -49.04 -31.05
CA ASP A 3 -11.76 -48.03 -30.29
C ASP A 3 -10.71 -47.33 -29.43
N GLU A 4 -10.30 -46.17 -29.93
CA GLU A 4 -9.28 -45.30 -29.41
C GLU A 4 -9.99 -44.20 -28.62
N ALA A 5 -9.47 -43.91 -27.43
CA ALA A 5 -9.58 -42.65 -26.68
C ALA A 5 -10.98 -42.10 -26.36
N GLU A 6 -11.23 -41.87 -25.06
CA GLU A 6 -11.64 -40.56 -24.55
C GLU A 6 -11.58 -40.59 -23.01
N SER A 7 -10.44 -40.14 -22.49
CA SER A 7 -10.25 -39.76 -21.10
C SER A 7 -10.07 -38.25 -21.09
N ASP A 8 -11.16 -37.52 -21.28
CA ASP A 8 -11.27 -36.09 -20.93
C ASP A 8 -11.95 -36.05 -19.54
N GLY A 9 -11.34 -35.52 -18.48
CA GLY A 9 -10.36 -34.44 -18.44
C GLY A 9 -10.93 -33.16 -17.84
N ASP A 10 -12.15 -33.15 -17.29
CA ASP A 10 -12.76 -31.98 -16.64
C ASP A 10 -12.57 -32.00 -15.10
N ASP A 11 -11.31 -32.01 -14.67
CA ASP A 11 -10.91 -31.65 -13.30
C ASP A 11 -10.34 -30.22 -13.36
N GLU A 12 -11.18 -29.25 -13.77
CA GLU A 12 -10.81 -27.84 -13.67
C GLU A 12 -10.63 -27.51 -12.17
N PRO A 13 -9.48 -26.97 -11.74
CA PRO A 13 -9.24 -26.68 -10.32
C PRO A 13 -10.19 -25.57 -9.86
N ILE A 14 -11.27 -25.96 -9.20
CA ILE A 14 -12.25 -25.05 -8.60
C ILE A 14 -11.59 -24.44 -7.35
N VAL A 15 -10.91 -23.30 -7.53
CA VAL A 15 -10.33 -22.54 -6.42
C VAL A 15 -11.44 -21.85 -5.63
N GLU A 16 -11.83 -22.46 -4.51
CA GLU A 16 -12.71 -21.84 -3.52
C GLU A 16 -11.97 -20.70 -2.82
N LEU A 17 -12.10 -19.48 -3.36
CA LEU A 17 -11.69 -18.26 -2.65
C LEU A 17 -12.56 -18.16 -1.40
N GLY A 18 -11.93 -18.33 -0.22
CA GLY A 18 -12.58 -18.23 1.09
C GLY A 18 -13.35 -16.92 1.31
N GLU A 19 -14.01 -16.81 2.46
CA GLU A 19 -14.89 -15.67 2.77
C GLU A 19 -14.18 -14.33 2.54
N LYS A 20 -14.68 -13.56 1.58
CA LYS A 20 -14.12 -12.27 1.21
C LYS A 20 -14.44 -11.27 2.32
N THR A 21 -13.45 -10.96 3.17
CA THR A 21 -13.57 -9.84 4.11
C THR A 21 -13.82 -8.56 3.32
N PRO A 22 -14.95 -7.85 3.54
CA PRO A 22 -15.25 -6.63 2.82
C PRO A 22 -14.25 -5.55 3.23
N VAL A 23 -13.33 -5.22 2.33
CA VAL A 23 -12.36 -4.15 2.59
C VAL A 23 -13.09 -2.81 2.53
N ALA A 24 -13.13 -2.11 3.67
CA ALA A 24 -13.82 -0.84 3.82
C ALA A 24 -13.19 0.26 2.94
N GLY A 25 -14.04 1.10 2.34
CA GLY A 25 -13.61 2.20 1.47
C GLY A 25 -13.24 1.78 0.05
N GLN A 26 -13.27 2.76 -0.85
CA GLN A 26 -12.89 2.63 -2.25
C GLN A 26 -11.37 2.83 -2.41
N PRO A 27 -10.71 2.17 -3.38
CA PRO A 27 -9.32 2.46 -3.67
C PRO A 27 -9.16 3.89 -4.19
N LEU A 28 -8.20 4.63 -3.65
CA LEU A 28 -7.89 6.03 -4.04
C LEU A 28 -7.73 6.17 -5.56
N ALA A 29 -7.04 5.21 -6.19
CA ALA A 29 -6.85 5.19 -7.64
C ALA A 29 -8.17 5.19 -8.45
N ARG A 30 -9.25 4.60 -7.91
CA ARG A 30 -10.56 4.53 -8.56
C ARG A 30 -11.33 5.84 -8.47
N VAL A 31 -11.28 6.50 -7.31
CA VAL A 31 -11.84 7.85 -7.11
C VAL A 31 -11.13 8.82 -8.07
N ALA A 32 -9.80 8.80 -8.07
CA ALA A 32 -8.98 9.67 -8.91
C ALA A 32 -9.16 9.43 -10.42
N ALA A 33 -9.54 8.21 -10.83
CA ALA A 33 -9.79 7.86 -12.25
C ALA A 33 -11.19 8.28 -12.75
N ARG A 34 -12.16 8.51 -11.84
CA ARG A 34 -13.50 9.00 -12.21
C ARG A 34 -13.54 10.51 -12.42
N LEU A 35 -12.62 11.23 -11.79
CA LEU A 35 -12.51 12.67 -11.89
C LEU A 35 -11.88 13.09 -13.22
N THR A 36 -12.36 14.20 -13.75
CA THR A 36 -11.81 14.84 -14.95
C THR A 36 -10.81 15.90 -14.53
N TRP A 37 -9.60 15.85 -15.09
CA TRP A 37 -8.51 16.76 -14.78
C TRP A 37 -8.24 17.74 -15.94
N PRO A 38 -7.79 18.97 -15.65
CA PRO A 38 -7.55 19.55 -14.32
C PRO A 38 -8.86 19.97 -13.60
N HIS A 39 -8.84 20.03 -12.27
CA HIS A 39 -10.04 20.29 -11.44
C HIS A 39 -9.77 21.09 -10.17
N GLU A 40 -10.77 21.85 -9.72
CA GLU A 40 -10.75 22.55 -8.43
C GLU A 40 -11.10 21.61 -7.27
N VAL A 41 -10.43 21.77 -6.13
CA VAL A 41 -10.66 20.96 -4.93
C VAL A 41 -12.11 21.04 -4.45
N SER A 42 -12.70 22.25 -4.42
CA SER A 42 -14.11 22.44 -4.11
C SER A 42 -15.04 21.60 -4.97
N ARG A 43 -14.70 21.40 -6.25
CA ARG A 43 -15.52 20.62 -7.18
C ARG A 43 -15.33 19.12 -6.99
N ILE A 44 -14.13 18.69 -6.61
CA ILE A 44 -13.85 17.31 -6.18
C ILE A 44 -14.67 16.98 -4.93
N ILE A 45 -14.70 17.86 -3.93
CA ILE A 45 -15.50 17.69 -2.70
C ILE A 45 -16.98 17.52 -3.05
N ASN A 46 -17.52 18.32 -3.97
CA ASN A 46 -18.92 18.22 -4.36
C ASN A 46 -19.27 16.90 -5.11
N GLN A 47 -18.30 16.24 -5.77
CA GLN A 47 -18.55 15.01 -6.52
C GLN A 47 -18.21 13.75 -5.74
N GLU A 48 -17.07 13.75 -5.08
CA GLU A 48 -16.47 12.58 -4.44
C GLU A 48 -16.15 12.82 -2.96
N GLY A 49 -16.50 13.97 -2.39
CA GLY A 49 -16.20 14.32 -0.99
C GLY A 49 -16.78 13.34 0.02
N GLU A 50 -18.00 12.83 -0.22
CA GLU A 50 -18.66 11.87 0.67
C GLU A 50 -18.05 10.45 0.60
N ASN A 51 -17.22 10.17 -0.41
CA ASN A 51 -16.63 8.84 -0.58
C ASN A 51 -15.53 8.58 0.45
N MET A 52 -15.56 7.36 0.99
CA MET A 52 -14.49 6.83 1.84
C MET A 52 -13.40 6.22 0.96
N ILE A 53 -12.15 6.65 1.14
CA ILE A 53 -10.98 6.06 0.52
C ILE A 53 -10.17 5.22 1.51
N ARG A 54 -9.49 4.22 0.98
CA ARG A 54 -8.52 3.40 1.74
C ARG A 54 -7.26 4.22 1.98
N THR A 55 -6.89 4.42 3.24
CA THR A 55 -5.62 5.02 3.66
C THR A 55 -4.89 4.09 4.62
N PRO A 56 -3.57 4.27 4.83
CA PRO A 56 -2.78 3.42 5.75
C PRO A 56 -3.32 3.43 7.19
N SER A 57 -3.93 4.55 7.61
CA SER A 57 -4.53 4.73 8.94
C SER A 57 -5.99 4.25 9.03
N GLY A 58 -6.56 3.72 7.94
CA GLY A 58 -7.94 3.24 7.86
C GLY A 58 -8.77 3.94 6.78
N PRO A 59 -10.09 3.69 6.74
CA PRO A 59 -10.97 4.38 5.79
C PRO A 59 -11.17 5.84 6.21
N GLN A 60 -10.73 6.77 5.37
CA GLN A 60 -10.92 8.21 5.56
C GLN A 60 -11.76 8.82 4.44
N GLN A 61 -12.49 9.88 4.77
CA GLN A 61 -13.35 10.57 3.84
C GLN A 61 -12.56 11.55 2.97
N VAL A 62 -12.86 11.60 1.68
CA VAL A 62 -12.15 12.45 0.71
C VAL A 62 -12.24 13.92 1.09
N GLU A 63 -13.40 14.39 1.54
CA GLU A 63 -13.56 15.80 1.95
C GLU A 63 -12.64 16.19 3.11
N SER A 64 -12.46 15.29 4.09
CA SER A 64 -11.63 15.56 5.27
C SER A 64 -10.17 15.72 4.88
N ILE A 65 -9.69 14.89 3.96
CA ILE A 65 -8.30 14.94 3.49
C ILE A 65 -8.09 16.18 2.62
N LEU A 66 -9.04 16.48 1.74
CA LEU A 66 -8.97 17.67 0.90
C LEU A 66 -9.04 18.98 1.70
N ALA A 67 -9.64 18.98 2.88
CA ALA A 67 -9.67 20.14 3.77
C ALA A 67 -8.30 20.41 4.45
N ASP A 68 -7.46 19.38 4.60
CA ASP A 68 -6.10 19.52 5.12
C ASP A 68 -5.07 19.91 4.03
N ILE A 69 -5.47 19.87 2.75
CA ILE A 69 -4.63 20.26 1.61
C ILE A 69 -4.76 21.77 1.38
N ASP A 70 -3.64 22.49 1.39
CA ASP A 70 -3.59 23.94 1.08
C ASP A 70 -3.79 24.27 -0.42
N GLU A 71 -3.73 23.27 -1.29
CA GLU A 71 -3.91 23.43 -2.73
C GLU A 71 -5.39 23.56 -3.10
N THR A 72 -5.73 24.53 -3.94
CA THR A 72 -7.11 24.74 -4.41
C THR A 72 -7.32 24.20 -5.82
N TYR A 73 -6.24 23.99 -6.58
CA TYR A 73 -6.30 23.54 -7.96
C TYR A 73 -5.39 22.34 -8.21
N ILE A 74 -5.94 21.31 -8.85
CA ILE A 74 -5.22 20.09 -9.14
C ILE A 74 -5.11 19.90 -10.64
N ASP A 75 -3.89 19.97 -11.16
CA ASP A 75 -3.63 19.88 -12.59
C ASP A 75 -3.82 18.48 -13.16
N SER A 76 -3.59 17.44 -12.35
CA SER A 76 -3.48 16.07 -12.82
C SER A 76 -3.82 15.05 -11.74
N ARG A 77 -4.27 13.88 -12.19
CA ARG A 77 -4.49 12.70 -11.34
C ARG A 77 -3.28 12.40 -10.44
N GLN A 78 -2.07 12.52 -10.99
CA GLN A 78 -0.84 12.23 -10.22
C GLN A 78 -0.66 13.23 -9.08
N THR A 79 -0.85 14.52 -9.35
CA THR A 79 -0.81 15.60 -8.35
C THR A 79 -1.80 15.37 -7.22
N PHE A 80 -3.04 14.97 -7.56
CA PHE A 80 -4.05 14.61 -6.56
C PHE A 80 -3.57 13.50 -5.62
N VAL A 81 -3.07 12.40 -6.19
CA VAL A 81 -2.60 11.24 -5.41
C VAL A 81 -1.45 11.66 -4.50
N SER A 82 -0.47 12.41 -5.03
CA SER A 82 0.66 12.87 -4.24
C SER A 82 0.26 13.80 -3.09
N LEU A 83 -0.68 14.73 -3.30
CA LEU A 83 -1.17 15.61 -2.23
C LEU A 83 -1.94 14.84 -1.15
N VAL A 84 -2.77 13.88 -1.56
CA VAL A 84 -3.47 13.00 -0.62
C VAL A 84 -2.48 12.14 0.18
N GLU A 85 -1.48 11.56 -0.48
CA GLU A 85 -0.40 10.78 0.14
C GLU A 85 0.48 11.61 1.09
N ASP A 86 0.64 12.91 0.84
CA ASP A 86 1.37 13.82 1.71
C ASP A 86 0.61 14.04 3.04
N VAL A 87 -0.71 14.18 2.98
CA VAL A 87 -1.58 14.35 4.17
C VAL A 87 -1.72 13.07 4.98
N ILE A 88 -2.04 11.94 4.33
CA ILE A 88 -2.28 10.66 5.02
C ILE A 88 -0.97 9.93 5.39
N GLY A 89 0.16 10.41 4.86
CA GLY A 89 1.46 9.78 4.93
C GLY A 89 1.70 8.75 3.82
N SER A 90 2.90 8.76 3.26
CA SER A 90 3.38 7.75 2.31
C SER A 90 3.84 6.49 3.05
N GLY A 91 2.89 5.78 3.64
CA GLY A 91 3.09 4.44 4.17
C GLY A 91 2.55 3.38 3.20
N PRO A 92 3.04 2.13 3.24
CA PRO A 92 2.35 1.05 2.56
C PRO A 92 0.88 1.03 3.03
N VAL A 93 -0.07 1.18 2.09
CA VAL A 93 -1.47 0.95 2.41
C VAL A 93 -1.58 -0.49 2.86
N ALA A 94 -1.98 -0.69 4.12
CA ALA A 94 -2.25 -2.02 4.64
C ALA A 94 -3.35 -2.67 3.79
N ALA A 95 -2.96 -3.42 2.76
CA ALA A 95 -3.70 -4.62 2.46
C ALA A 95 -3.53 -5.46 3.72
N GLU A 96 -4.61 -5.78 4.43
CA GLU A 96 -4.54 -6.69 5.59
C GLU A 96 -3.90 -8.01 5.14
N SER A 97 -2.58 -8.11 5.22
CA SER A 97 -1.74 -9.29 5.02
C SER A 97 -0.32 -8.91 5.42
N ASP A 98 0.23 -9.71 6.33
CA ASP A 98 1.63 -9.77 6.76
C ASP A 98 2.14 -8.74 7.77
N ASP A 99 1.73 -8.95 9.03
CA ASP A 99 2.67 -8.91 10.16
C ASP A 99 3.74 -10.01 9.96
N ALA A 100 4.73 -9.77 9.08
CA ALA A 100 5.98 -10.55 9.00
C ALA A 100 7.00 -9.92 8.04
N ASN A 101 7.51 -8.73 8.33
CA ASN A 101 8.82 -8.35 7.77
C ASN A 101 9.63 -7.50 8.74
N GLY A 102 10.00 -8.11 9.87
CA GLY A 102 11.13 -7.66 10.67
C GLY A 102 12.43 -8.00 9.96
N ASN A 103 12.81 -7.22 8.95
CA ASN A 103 14.20 -7.20 8.48
C ASN A 103 15.02 -6.41 9.49
N ASP A 104 15.38 -7.07 10.60
CA ASP A 104 16.51 -6.68 11.44
C ASP A 104 17.81 -7.07 10.69
N ASP A 105 18.11 -6.36 9.61
CA ASP A 105 19.43 -6.40 8.96
C ASP A 105 20.34 -5.39 9.68
N GLY A 106 20.62 -5.68 10.94
CA GLY A 106 21.59 -4.99 11.78
C GLY A 106 22.96 -5.67 11.74
N ASN A 107 23.54 -5.88 10.56
CA ASN A 107 24.96 -6.22 10.43
C ASN A 107 25.82 -5.03 10.91
N ASN A 108 26.04 -4.95 12.22
CA ASN A 108 26.97 -3.99 12.81
C ASN A 108 28.31 -4.69 13.12
N THR A 109 29.16 -4.71 12.10
CA THR A 109 30.63 -4.54 12.18
C THR A 109 31.28 -4.92 13.51
N THR A 110 31.86 -6.12 13.56
CA THR A 110 32.97 -6.38 14.49
C THR A 110 34.16 -5.55 14.00
N ASN A 111 34.35 -4.41 14.64
CA ASN A 111 35.52 -3.57 14.47
C ASN A 111 36.76 -4.43 14.78
N THR A 112 37.52 -4.70 13.73
CA THR A 112 38.92 -5.08 13.82
C THR A 112 39.66 -3.85 14.30
N ASP A 113 39.85 -3.72 15.61
CA ASP A 113 40.80 -2.79 16.21
C ASP A 113 41.88 -3.62 16.88
N GLY A 114 43.06 -3.62 16.25
CA GLY A 114 44.26 -4.12 16.87
C GLY A 114 44.79 -3.08 17.85
N ASP A 115 45.33 -3.58 18.97
CA ASP A 115 46.32 -3.00 19.88
C ASP A 115 45.90 -3.31 21.32
N VAL A 116 46.47 -4.35 21.93
CA VAL A 116 47.43 -4.18 23.04
C VAL A 116 47.94 -5.54 23.51
N ASP A 117 49.26 -5.61 23.50
CA ASP A 117 50.17 -6.59 24.08
C ASP A 117 49.94 -6.84 25.58
N PRO A 118 50.04 -8.08 26.09
CA PRO A 118 50.35 -8.31 27.50
C PRO A 118 51.75 -8.91 27.69
N GLU A 119 52.80 -8.09 27.60
CA GLU A 119 54.04 -8.30 28.32
C GLU A 119 53.78 -8.18 29.84
N ALA A 120 54.46 -9.05 30.58
CA ALA A 120 54.63 -9.12 32.03
C ALA A 120 53.54 -9.83 32.86
N GLU A 121 53.71 -11.15 33.01
CA GLU A 121 53.64 -11.74 34.35
C GLU A 121 55.07 -12.03 34.83
N ALA A 122 55.55 -11.14 35.70
CA ALA A 122 56.61 -11.44 36.64
C ALA A 122 55.93 -11.90 37.94
N ILE A 123 56.09 -13.17 38.31
CA ILE A 123 56.45 -13.68 39.64
C ILE A 123 56.77 -15.18 39.57
#